data_AF-A0A2V9B4S9-F1
#
_entry.id   AF-A0A2V9B4S9-F1
#
_cell.length_a   1.000
_cell.length_b   1.000
_cell.length_c   1.000
_cell.angle_alpha   90.00
_cell.angle_beta   90.00
_cell.angle_gamma   90.00
#
_symmetry.space_group_name_H-M   'P 1'
#
loop_
_entity.id
_entity.type
_entity.pdbx_description
1 polymer ?
#
loop_
_entity_poly.entity_id
_entity_poly.type
_entity_poly.pdbx_seq_one_letter_code
_entity_poly.pdbx_strand_id
1 'polypeptide(L)' 'MDDALPPDPVVKLSLRLPLAEGRTLALVHALGHVLHSELDDAHMLLDAEVPVSMVRRLKLQDYARNGTF' A
#
# COMPACT_ATOMS: atom_id res chain seq x y z
N MET A 1 -10.42 30.06 11.40
CA MET A 1 -9.26 29.44 12.08
C MET A 1 -9.21 28.03 11.56
N ASP A 2 -8.53 27.89 10.44
CA ASP A 2 -8.36 26.63 9.74
C ASP A 2 -7.22 25.90 10.45
N ASP A 3 -7.60 25.05 11.39
CA ASP A 3 -6.69 24.13 12.06
C ASP A 3 -6.17 23.18 10.96
N ALA A 4 -5.00 23.52 10.41
CA ALA A 4 -4.32 22.66 9.46
C ALA A 4 -4.02 21.36 10.21
N LEU A 5 -4.85 20.35 9.99
CA LEU A 5 -4.70 19.03 10.58
C LEU A 5 -3.23 18.63 10.45
N PRO A 6 -2.55 18.20 11.53
CA PRO A 6 -1.18 17.74 11.41
C PRO A 6 -1.12 16.67 10.31
N PRO A 7 -0.14 16.76 9.39
CA PRO A 7 -0.06 15.82 8.29
C PRO A 7 -0.01 14.40 8.83
N ASP A 8 -0.91 13.55 8.35
CA ASP A 8 -0.98 12.16 8.77
C ASP A 8 0.37 11.48 8.48
N PRO A 9 0.97 10.77 9.45
CA PRO A 9 2.27 10.15 9.25
C PRO A 9 2.20 9.14 8.12
N VAL A 10 3.11 9.27 7.15
CA VAL A 10 3.23 8.36 6.02
C VAL A 10 4.11 7.18 6.42
N VAL A 11 3.64 5.97 6.13
CA VAL A 11 4.38 4.72 6.34
C VAL A 11 4.62 4.04 5.01
N LYS A 12 5.80 3.43 4.89
CA LYS A 12 6.14 2.54 3.78
C LYS A 12 5.56 1.17 4.05
N LEU A 13 4.81 0.63 3.11
CA LEU A 13 4.26 -0.71 3.17
C LEU A 13 4.65 -1.49 1.93
N SER A 14 5.13 -2.72 2.15
CA SER A 14 5.37 -3.69 1.09
C SER A 14 4.18 -4.63 1.02
N LEU A 15 3.47 -4.61 -0.10
CA LEU A 15 2.28 -5.41 -0.37
C LEU A 15 2.65 -6.53 -1.34
N ARG A 16 2.17 -7.75 -1.07
CA ARG A 16 2.35 -8.89 -1.98
C ARG A 16 0.99 -9.35 -2.46
N LEU A 17 0.71 -9.16 -3.74
CA LEU A 17 -0.57 -9.48 -4.35
C LEU A 17 -0.38 -10.59 -5.40
N PRO A 18 -1.23 -11.64 -5.44
CA PRO A 18 -1.19 -12.60 -6.52
C PRO A 18 -1.65 -11.93 -7.84
N LEU A 19 -0.99 -12.24 -8.95
CA LEU A 19 -1.32 -11.67 -10.26
C LEU A 19 -2.70 -12.07 -10.77
N ALA A 20 -3.22 -13.20 -10.27
CA ALA A 20 -4.58 -13.63 -10.52
C ALA A 20 -5.62 -12.60 -10.03
N GLU A 21 -5.26 -11.75 -9.07
CA GLU A 21 -6.12 -10.70 -8.51
C GLU A 21 -5.82 -9.31 -9.12
N GLY A 22 -5.93 -9.21 -10.44
CA GLY A 22 -5.69 -7.96 -11.18
C GLY A 22 -6.54 -6.76 -10.72
N ARG A 23 -7.71 -7.01 -10.10
CA ARG A 23 -8.55 -5.97 -9.50
C ARG A 23 -7.90 -5.34 -8.26
N THR A 24 -7.30 -6.15 -7.39
CA THR A 24 -6.62 -5.67 -6.18
C THR A 24 -5.37 -4.89 -6.55
N LEU A 25 -4.64 -5.39 -7.56
CA LEU A 25 -3.47 -4.72 -8.14
C LEU A 25 -3.80 -3.32 -8.69
N ALA A 26 -4.88 -3.20 -9.46
CA ALA A 26 -5.36 -1.91 -9.96
C ALA A 26 -5.81 -0.97 -8.83
N LEU A 27 -6.43 -1.51 -7.78
CA LEU A 27 -6.83 -0.73 -6.61
C LEU A 27 -5.61 -0.16 -5.88
N VAL A 28 -4.55 -0.94 -5.66
CA VAL A 28 -3.36 -0.39 -4.99
C VAL A 28 -2.64 0.65 -5.86
N HIS A 29 -2.57 0.43 -7.18
CA HIS A 29 -2.05 1.43 -8.12
C HIS A 29 -2.89 2.72 -8.13
N ALA A 30 -4.20 2.61 -7.93
CA ALA A 30 -5.10 3.77 -7.91
C ALA A 30 -5.16 4.50 -6.56
N LEU A 31 -4.78 3.84 -5.45
CA LEU A 31 -5.01 4.33 -4.08
C LEU A 31 -3.74 4.78 -3.35
N GLY A 32 -2.54 4.41 -3.83
CA GLY A 32 -1.27 4.71 -3.14
C GLY A 32 -0.29 5.52 -3.98
N HIS A 33 0.62 6.22 -3.29
CA HIS A 33 1.86 6.67 -3.92
C HIS A 33 2.79 5.44 -4.03
N VAL A 34 2.70 4.74 -5.16
CA VAL A 34 3.55 3.60 -5.46
C VAL A 34 4.98 4.11 -5.65
N LEU A 35 5.87 3.68 -4.76
CA LEU A 35 7.29 3.95 -4.89
C LEU A 35 7.96 2.92 -5.79
N HIS A 36 7.59 1.65 -5.63
CA HIS A 36 8.18 0.56 -6.38
C HIS A 36 7.17 -0.53 -6.66
N SER A 37 7.28 -1.14 -7.85
CA SER A 37 6.45 -2.26 -8.28
C SER A 37 7.34 -3.28 -8.97
N GLU A 38 7.43 -4.47 -8.40
CA GLU A 38 8.19 -5.58 -8.96
C GLU A 38 7.28 -6.78 -9.22
N LEU A 39 7.55 -7.50 -10.31
CA LEU A 39 6.82 -8.69 -10.69
C LEU A 39 7.68 -9.92 -10.35
N ASP A 40 7.21 -10.74 -9.42
CA ASP A 40 7.87 -11.97 -8.96
C ASP A 40 7.01 -13.19 -9.33
N ASP A 41 7.32 -13.82 -10.47
CA ASP A 41 6.65 -15.02 -11.02
C ASP A 41 5.11 -14.92 -11.11
N ALA A 42 4.42 -15.28 -10.02
CA ALA A 42 2.97 -15.31 -9.88
C ALA A 42 2.41 -14.22 -8.95
N HIS A 43 3.28 -13.36 -8.41
CA HIS A 43 2.96 -12.33 -7.44
C HIS A 43 3.52 -10.97 -7.89
N MET A 44 2.80 -9.90 -7.60
CA MET A 44 3.31 -8.55 -7.69
C MET A 44 3.71 -8.09 -6.29
N LEU A 45 4.95 -7.64 -6.17
CA LEU A 45 5.49 -6.93 -5.02
C LEU A 45 5.31 -5.44 -5.27
N LEU A 46 4.81 -4.73 -4.26
CA LEU A 46 4.55 -3.32 -4.37
C LEU A 46 4.96 -2.61 -3.10
N ASP A 47 5.87 -1.64 -3.21
CA ASP A 47 6.19 -0.71 -2.14
C ASP A 47 5.41 0.58 -2.35
N ALA A 48 4.55 0.90 -1.39
CA ALA A 48 3.73 2.09 -1.41
C ALA A 48 3.94 2.91 -0.14
N GLU A 49 3.97 4.22 -0.30
CA GLU A 49 3.88 5.17 0.80
C GLU A 49 2.43 5.58 0.98
N VAL A 50 1.88 5.25 2.14
CA VAL A 50 0.49 5.58 2.48
C VAL A 50 0.40 6.18 3.88
N PRO A 51 -0.47 7.18 4.07
CA PRO A 51 -0.77 7.69 5.41
C PRO A 51 -1.36 6.60 6.31
N VAL A 52 -0.94 6.52 7.57
CA VAL A 52 -1.43 5.56 8.60
C VAL A 52 -2.96 5.54 8.68
N SER A 53 -3.62 6.70 8.54
CA SER A 53 -5.08 6.78 8.51
C SER A 53 -5.70 6.00 7.34
N MET A 54 -5.04 5.97 6.17
CA MET A 54 -5.46 5.17 5.02
C MET A 54 -5.23 3.67 5.24
N VAL A 55 -4.11 3.29 5.87
CA VAL A 55 -3.83 1.87 6.23
C VAL A 55 -4.96 1.28 7.06
N ARG A 56 -5.42 2.03 8.07
CA ARG A 56 -6.52 1.61 8.96
C ARG A 56 -7.85 1.52 8.22
N ARG A 57 -8.16 2.51 7.37
CA ARG A 57 -9.42 2.57 6.62
C ARG A 57 -9.54 1.46 5.58
N LEU A 58 -8.44 1.19 4.86
CA LEU A 58 -8.40 0.24 3.74
C LEU A 58 -7.98 -1.17 4.16
N LYS A 59 -7.71 -1.39 5.46
CA LYS A 59 -7.20 -2.66 5.99
C LYS A 59 -5.98 -3.18 5.20
N LEU A 60 -5.11 -2.27 4.74
CA LEU A 60 -3.92 -2.63 3.94
C LEU A 60 -2.98 -3.57 4.69
N GLN A 61 -3.08 -3.61 6.02
CA GLN A 61 -2.41 -4.59 6.88
C GLN A 61 -2.69 -6.06 6.53
N ASP A 62 -3.83 -6.36 5.89
CA ASP A 62 -4.18 -7.74 5.47
C ASP A 62 -3.34 -8.22 4.28
N TYR A 63 -2.97 -7.27 3.41
CA TYR A 63 -2.13 -7.48 2.23
C TYR A 63 -0.66 -7.14 2.48
N ALA A 64 -0.36 -6.50 3.61
CA ALA A 64 0.98 -6.14 4.01
C ALA A 64 1.76 -7.43 4.26
N ARG A 65 2.86 -7.58 3.52
CA ARG A 65 3.82 -8.63 3.80
C ARG A 65 4.45 -8.29 5.16
N ASN A 66 4.10 -9.03 6.21
CA ASN A 66 4.69 -8.88 7.55
C ASN A 66 6.15 -9.38 7.62
N GLY A 67 6.94 -9.11 6.57
CA GLY A 67 8.32 -9.54 6.42
C GLY A 67 9.26 -8.38 6.68
N THR A 68 9.98 -8.47 7.80
CA THR A 68 11.12 -7.64 8.17
C THR A 68 12.14 -7.56 7.03
N PHE A 69 12.46 -6.36 6.57
CA PHE A 69 13.75 -6.01 5.99
C PHE A 69 14.29 -4.80 6.75
#